data_AF-A0A956LDD2-F1
#
_entry.id   AF-A0A956LDD2-F1
#
_cell.length_a   1.000
_cell.length_b   1.000
_cell.length_c   1.000
_cell.angle_alpha   90.00
_cell.angle_beta   90.00
_cell.angle_gamma   90.00
#
_symmetry.space_group_name_H-M   'P 1'
#
loop_
_entity.id
_entity.type
_entity.pdbx_description
1 polymer ?
#
loop_
_entity_poly.entity_id
_entity_poly.type
_entity_poly.pdbx_seq_one_letter_code
_entity_poly.pdbx_strand_id
1 'polypeptide(L)'
;MTTARFRARVNKRCQRGLHWIYSFAPDVDQAALARRLRTRAALVHGVERWGQREVTRLIWQFRFELRLNIADGELSFIHRTTTSPDDRAADRAWFEGQLHEWLADAQGAA
;
A
#
# COMPACT_ATOMS: atom_id res chain seq x y z
N MET A 1 -1.44 10.18 23.66
CA MET A 1 -0.58 9.29 22.85
C MET A 1 -1.40 8.83 21.66
N THR A 2 -1.12 9.33 20.46
CA THR A 2 -1.84 8.93 19.25
C THR A 2 -1.36 7.53 18.86
N THR A 3 -2.20 6.52 19.06
CA THR A 3 -1.89 5.15 18.63
C THR A 3 -1.64 5.16 17.13
N ALA A 4 -0.48 4.66 16.68
CA ALA A 4 -0.19 4.56 15.26
C ALA A 4 -1.28 3.76 14.54
N ARG A 5 -1.97 4.38 13.57
CA ARG A 5 -3.11 3.78 12.84
C ARG A 5 -2.70 2.72 11.81
N PHE A 6 -1.39 2.54 11.62
CA PHE A 6 -0.83 1.43 10.86
C PHE A 6 0.52 0.99 11.42
N ARG A 7 0.95 -0.22 11.06
CA ARG A 7 2.29 -0.76 11.30
C ARG A 7 2.83 -1.39 10.03
N ALA A 8 4.10 -1.15 9.72
CA ALA A 8 4.79 -1.74 8.58
C ALA A 8 5.78 -2.82 9.03
N ARG A 9 5.84 -3.94 8.31
CA ARG A 9 6.83 -5.01 8.53
C ARG A 9 7.34 -5.57 7.20
N VAL A 10 8.60 -6.00 7.18
CA VAL A 10 9.15 -6.71 6.02
C VAL A 10 8.74 -8.18 6.06
N ASN A 11 8.20 -8.69 4.94
CA ASN A 11 8.02 -10.12 4.74
C ASN A 11 9.35 -10.76 4.31
N LYS A 12 10.07 -11.33 5.27
CA LYS A 12 11.37 -12.02 5.05
C LYS A 12 11.27 -13.27 4.17
N ARG A 13 10.06 -13.78 3.89
CA ARG A 13 9.82 -14.97 3.07
C ARG A 13 9.53 -14.66 1.61
N CYS A 14 9.50 -13.38 1.21
CA CYS A 14 9.23 -13.02 -0.18
C CYS A 14 10.45 -13.30 -1.07
N GLN A 15 10.28 -14.18 -2.05
CA GLN A 15 11.32 -14.49 -3.05
C GLN A 15 11.27 -13.56 -4.29
N ARG A 16 10.27 -12.68 -4.37
CA ARG A 16 9.97 -11.87 -5.56
C ARG A 16 10.48 -10.42 -5.50
N GLY A 17 11.30 -10.10 -4.51
CA GLY A 17 11.81 -8.75 -4.25
C GLY A 17 11.59 -8.32 -2.81
N LEU A 18 11.53 -7.01 -2.58
CA LEU A 18 11.27 -6.44 -1.25
C LEU A 18 9.77 -6.29 -1.03
N HIS A 19 9.24 -6.98 -0.02
CA HIS A 19 7.81 -6.96 0.31
C HIS A 19 7.58 -6.41 1.70
N TRP A 20 6.89 -5.28 1.75
CA TRP A 20 6.35 -4.69 2.97
C TRP A 20 4.88 -5.07 3.15
N ILE A 21 4.51 -5.40 4.37
CA ILE A 21 3.13 -5.59 4.79
C ILE A 21 2.77 -4.45 5.72
N TYR A 22 1.73 -3.71 5.35
CA TYR A 22 1.14 -2.66 6.16
C TYR A 22 -0.14 -3.20 6.77
N SER A 23 -0.19 -3.28 8.10
CA SER A 23 -1.37 -3.66 8.86
C SER A 23 -2.01 -2.40 9.43
N PHE A 24 -3.29 -2.19 9.16
CA PHE A 24 -4.06 -1.03 9.58
C PHE A 24 -4.94 -1.34 10.80
N ALA A 25 -5.32 -0.30 11.54
CA ALA A 25 -6.37 -0.43 12.53
C ALA A 25 -7.73 -0.79 11.88
N PRO A 26 -8.65 -1.47 12.58
CA PRO A 26 -9.90 -2.00 11.98
C PRO A 26 -10.84 -0.94 11.39
N ASP A 27 -10.73 0.29 11.86
CA ASP A 27 -11.53 1.45 11.49
C ASP A 27 -11.00 2.19 10.25
N VAL A 28 -9.93 1.69 9.63
CA VAL A 28 -9.26 2.32 8.48
C VAL A 28 -9.83 1.76 7.16
N ASP A 29 -10.53 2.62 6.40
CA ASP A 29 -11.07 2.27 5.06
C ASP A 29 -9.96 2.20 4.00
N GLN A 30 -9.41 1.01 3.78
CA GLN A 30 -8.40 0.80 2.73
C GLN A 30 -8.92 1.07 1.31
N ALA A 31 -10.22 0.96 1.06
CA ALA A 31 -10.78 1.28 -0.25
C ALA A 31 -10.71 2.80 -0.51
N ALA A 32 -10.87 3.64 0.51
CA ALA A 32 -10.64 5.08 0.40
C ALA A 32 -9.18 5.40 0.04
N LEU A 33 -8.23 4.70 0.66
CA LEU A 33 -6.82 4.83 0.29
C LEU A 33 -6.57 4.47 -1.18
N ALA A 34 -7.11 3.34 -1.66
CA ALA A 34 -6.98 2.98 -3.08
C ALA A 34 -7.57 4.06 -4.00
N ARG A 35 -8.73 4.62 -3.66
CA ARG A 35 -9.37 5.72 -4.41
C ARG A 35 -8.54 7.00 -4.42
N ARG A 36 -7.75 7.27 -3.38
CA ARG A 36 -6.80 8.40 -3.35
C ARG A 36 -5.60 8.11 -4.24
N LEU A 37 -4.99 6.94 -4.09
CA LEU A 37 -3.74 6.61 -4.79
C LEU A 37 -3.91 6.47 -6.31
N ARG A 38 -5.09 6.05 -6.78
CA ARG A 38 -5.38 5.91 -8.23
C ARG A 38 -5.28 7.22 -9.02
N THR A 39 -5.28 8.38 -8.36
CA THR A 39 -5.16 9.68 -9.05
C THR A 39 -3.74 9.94 -9.56
N ARG A 40 -2.75 9.15 -9.12
CA ARG A 40 -1.39 9.26 -9.62
C ARG A 40 -1.28 8.67 -11.03
N ALA A 41 -0.97 9.53 -12.00
CA ALA A 41 -0.90 9.17 -13.42
C ALA A 41 0.04 7.98 -13.75
N ALA A 42 1.09 7.76 -12.94
CA ALA A 42 2.05 6.68 -13.16
C ALA A 42 1.54 5.30 -12.68
N LEU A 43 0.43 5.23 -11.95
CA LEU A 43 -0.12 3.99 -11.42
C LEU A 43 -1.18 3.41 -12.36
N VAL A 44 -0.92 2.21 -12.86
CA VAL A 44 -1.92 1.38 -13.53
C VAL A 44 -2.80 0.75 -12.46
N HIS A 45 -4.10 1.02 -12.53
CA HIS A 45 -5.10 0.42 -11.66
C HIS A 45 -5.66 -0.86 -12.29
N GLY A 46 -5.72 -1.93 -11.50
CA GLY A 46 -6.34 -3.19 -11.88
C GLY A 46 -7.12 -3.78 -10.70
N VAL A 47 -8.18 -4.52 -11.01
CA VAL A 47 -8.99 -5.22 -10.03
C VAL A 47 -9.01 -6.69 -10.41
N GLU A 48 -8.74 -7.56 -9.44
CA GLU A 48 -8.73 -9.01 -9.63
C GLU A 48 -9.60 -9.69 -8.61
N ARG A 49 -10.29 -10.77 -9.02
CA ARG A 49 -11.08 -11.59 -8.10
C ARG A 49 -10.28 -12.81 -7.66
N TRP A 50 -9.99 -12.90 -6.37
CA TRP A 50 -9.29 -14.02 -5.75
C TRP A 50 -10.28 -14.78 -4.85
N GLY A 51 -10.96 -15.76 -5.44
CA GLY A 51 -12.07 -16.47 -4.79
C GLY A 51 -13.24 -15.53 -4.48
N GLN A 52 -13.51 -15.32 -3.19
CA GLN A 52 -14.56 -14.41 -2.71
C GLN A 52 -14.07 -12.97 -2.49
N ARG A 53 -12.76 -12.70 -2.62
CA ARG A 53 -12.19 -11.37 -2.41
C ARG A 53 -11.98 -10.66 -3.73
N GLU A 54 -12.24 -9.36 -3.73
CA GLU A 54 -11.83 -8.45 -4.79
C GLU A 54 -10.55 -7.72 -4.34
N VAL A 55 -9.46 -7.96 -5.04
CA VAL A 55 -8.14 -7.42 -4.76
C VAL A 55 -7.87 -6.26 -5.70
N THR A 56 -7.64 -5.08 -5.13
CA THR A 56 -7.19 -3.91 -5.89
C THR A 56 -5.67 -3.93 -6.04
N ARG A 57 -5.20 -3.78 -7.28
CA ARG A 57 -3.78 -3.69 -7.64
C ARG A 57 -3.48 -2.29 -8.18
N LEU A 58 -2.48 -1.63 -7.61
CA LEU A 58 -1.94 -0.37 -8.12
C LEU A 58 -0.48 -0.59 -8.50
N ILE A 59 -0.16 -0.45 -9.78
CA ILE A 59 1.12 -0.91 -10.33
C ILE A 59 1.84 0.28 -10.94
N TRP A 60 3.03 0.59 -10.43
CA TRP A 60 4.01 1.35 -11.20
C TRP A 60 4.91 0.36 -11.93
N GLN A 61 4.82 0.36 -13.26
CA GLN A 61 5.61 -0.55 -14.09
C GLN A 61 7.11 -0.51 -13.73
N PHE A 62 7.70 -1.70 -13.62
CA PHE A 62 9.12 -1.93 -13.27
C PHE A 62 9.60 -1.41 -11.90
N ARG A 63 8.75 -0.73 -11.12
CA ARG A 63 9.10 -0.23 -9.78
C ARG A 63 8.43 -1.04 -8.67
N PHE A 64 7.11 -0.96 -8.56
CA PHE A 64 6.39 -1.61 -7.47
C PHE A 64 4.93 -1.91 -7.78
N GLU A 65 4.33 -2.64 -6.87
CA GLU A 65 2.93 -2.99 -6.86
C GLU A 65 2.37 -2.90 -5.44
N LEU A 66 1.26 -2.17 -5.29
CA LEU A 66 0.43 -2.20 -4.10
C LEU A 66 -0.73 -3.17 -4.33
N ARG A 67 -1.01 -4.01 -3.35
CA ARG A 67 -2.18 -4.90 -3.32
C ARG A 67 -2.97 -4.64 -2.07
N LEU A 68 -4.23 -4.27 -2.24
CA LEU A 68 -5.16 -4.02 -1.16
C LEU A 68 -6.17 -5.17 -1.08
N ASN A 69 -6.70 -5.41 0.12
CA ASN A 69 -7.70 -6.44 0.38
C ASN A 69 -7.24 -7.88 0.08
N ILE A 70 -5.93 -8.14 0.15
CA ILE A 70 -5.40 -9.50 0.10
C ILE A 70 -5.71 -10.28 1.40
N ALA A 71 -5.82 -9.56 2.50
CA ALA A 71 -6.19 -10.02 3.83
C ALA A 71 -6.82 -8.84 4.58
N ASP A 72 -7.66 -9.13 5.58
CA ASP A 72 -8.38 -8.10 6.32
C ASP A 72 -7.40 -7.19 7.06
N GLY A 73 -7.55 -5.87 6.89
CA GLY A 73 -6.66 -4.91 7.52
C GLY A 73 -5.24 -4.85 6.93
N GLU A 74 -4.90 -5.61 5.87
CA GLU A 74 -3.54 -5.64 5.32
C GLU A 74 -3.43 -5.17 3.87
N LEU A 75 -2.36 -4.40 3.62
CA LEU A 75 -1.88 -4.00 2.29
C LEU A 75 -0.48 -4.56 2.06
N SER A 76 -0.25 -5.07 0.86
CA SER A 76 1.08 -5.47 0.41
C SER A 76 1.69 -4.41 -0.50
N PHE A 77 2.92 -4.02 -0.19
CA PHE A 77 3.74 -3.15 -1.03
C PHE A 77 4.97 -3.92 -1.47
N ILE A 78 5.00 -4.29 -2.75
CA ILE A 78 5.97 -5.21 -3.34
C ILE A 78 6.81 -4.44 -4.35
N HIS A 79 8.08 -4.24 -4.06
CA HIS A 79 9.05 -3.70 -5.03
C HIS A 79 9.55 -4.82 -5.93
N ARG A 80 9.83 -4.50 -7.19
CA ARG A 80 10.44 -5.45 -8.12
C ARG A 80 11.89 -5.71 -7.72
N THR A 81 12.39 -6.91 -8.04
CA THR A 81 13.79 -7.29 -7.81
C THR A 81 14.76 -6.37 -8.55
N THR A 82 14.35 -5.85 -9.71
CA THR A 82 15.12 -4.96 -10.57
C THR A 82 15.18 -3.52 -10.09
N THR A 83 14.32 -3.12 -9.15
CA THR A 83 14.30 -1.74 -8.62
C THR A 83 15.52 -1.51 -7.73
N SER A 84 16.22 -0.38 -7.90
CA SER A 84 17.40 -0.04 -7.12
C SER A 84 17.06 0.18 -5.64
N PRO A 85 18.02 0.03 -4.69
CA PRO A 85 17.78 0.33 -3.28
C PRO A 85 17.29 1.77 -3.03
N ASP A 86 17.84 2.75 -3.74
CA ASP A 86 17.47 4.16 -3.61
C ASP A 86 16.04 4.41 -4.10
N ASP A 87 15.69 3.81 -5.24
CA ASP A 87 14.32 3.87 -5.75
C ASP A 87 13.32 3.23 -4.78
N ARG A 88 13.66 2.09 -4.17
CA ARG A 88 12.81 1.44 -3.15
C ARG A 88 12.62 2.33 -1.93
N ALA A 89 13.67 3.03 -1.49
CA ALA A 89 13.59 3.95 -0.37
C ALA A 89 12.71 5.16 -0.71
N ALA A 90 12.90 5.75 -1.89
CA ALA A 90 12.09 6.88 -2.37
C ALA A 90 10.62 6.49 -2.57
N ASP A 91 10.35 5.33 -3.18
CA ASP A 91 9.00 4.80 -3.39
C ASP A 91 8.29 4.56 -2.06
N ARG A 92 9.01 3.99 -1.08
CA ARG A 92 8.48 3.78 0.26
C ARG A 92 8.19 5.09 0.99
N ALA A 93 9.13 6.03 0.98
CA ALA A 93 8.95 7.33 1.62
C ALA A 93 7.76 8.10 1.03
N TRP A 94 7.62 8.09 -0.29
CA TRP A 94 6.46 8.68 -0.96
C TRP A 94 5.15 8.03 -0.49
N PHE A 95 5.07 6.70 -0.50
CA PHE A 95 3.86 5.99 -0.12
C PHE A 95 3.49 6.22 1.35
N GLU A 96 4.46 6.15 2.26
CA GLU A 96 4.23 6.44 3.68
C GLU A 96 3.79 7.89 3.89
N GLY A 97 4.34 8.86 3.13
CA GLY A 97 3.83 10.23 3.10
C GLY A 97 2.35 10.31 2.71
N GLN A 98 1.94 9.60 1.65
CA GLN A 98 0.53 9.53 1.24
C GLN A 98 -0.36 8.88 2.29
N LEU A 99 0.13 7.84 2.99
CA LEU A 99 -0.58 7.23 4.11
C LEU A 99 -0.78 8.21 5.26
N HIS A 100 0.27 8.94 5.64
CA HIS A 100 0.21 9.91 6.74
C HIS A 100 -0.74 11.06 6.42
N GLU A 101 -0.67 11.65 5.23
CA GLU A 101 -1.60 12.69 4.78
C GLU A 101 -3.04 12.19 4.82
N TRP A 102 -3.31 11.03 4.21
CA TRP A 102 -4.65 10.46 4.17
C TRP A 102 -5.23 10.18 5.56
N LEU A 103 -4.42 9.63 6.47
CA LEU A 103 -4.86 9.35 7.84
C LEU A 103 -5.07 10.62 8.66
N ALA A 104 -4.36 11.70 8.35
CA ALA A 104 -4.58 13.01 8.97
C ALA A 104 -5.90 13.63 8.46
N ASP A 105 -6.14 13.60 7.14
CA ASP A 105 -7.39 14.08 6.53
C ASP A 105 -8.61 13.34 7.12
N ALA A 106 -8.50 12.02 7.30
CA ALA A 106 -9.55 11.20 7.88
C ALA A 106 -9.84 11.50 9.37
N GLN A 107 -8.95 12.20 10.07
CA GLN A 107 -9.15 12.64 11.46
C GLN A 107 -9.71 14.06 11.58
N GLY A 108 -9.51 14.91 10.56
CA GLY A 108 -10.01 16.29 10.52
C GLY A 108 -11.43 16.45 9.97
N ALA A 109 -12.05 15.37 9.47
CA ALA A 109 -13.41 15.36 8.93
C ALA A 109 -14.49 14.94 9.95
N ALA A 110 -14.16 14.95 11.25
CA ALA A 110 -15.05 14.61 12.36
C ALA A 110 -15.60 15.86 13.05
#